data_AF-A0A0E2B2J6-F1
#
_entry.id   AF-A0A0E2B2J6-F1
#
_cell.length_a   1.000
_cell.length_b   1.000
_cell.length_c   1.000
_cell.angle_alpha   90.00
_cell.angle_beta   90.00
_cell.angle_gamma   90.00
#
_symmetry.space_group_name_H-M   'P 1'
#
loop_
_entity.id
_entity.type
_entity.pdbx_description
1 polymer ?
#
loop_
_entity_poly.entity_id
_entity_poly.type
_entity_poly.pdbx_seq_one_letter_code
_entity_poly.pdbx_strand_id
1 'polypeptide(L)'
;MFDKKTEGVRESLSISNARAITAVLYQAEGINLKLAMGTNDYISVSKTLSQMVECAMLLNENDRISDIAKLIANSKLIIDNRGVKIDSLNESFLKLSQIVLTRLPASDVHAQQLLHLVQELEASADNDDKGMPQKEKRE
;
A
#
# COMPACT_ATOMS: atom_id res chain seq x y z
N MET A 1 30.27 25.55 20.51
CA MET A 1 29.91 24.16 20.84
C MET A 1 28.61 24.22 21.60
N PHE A 2 27.55 23.59 21.08
CA PHE A 2 26.25 23.56 21.76
C PHE A 2 26.35 22.63 22.98
N ASP A 3 25.71 23.00 24.08
CA ASP A 3 25.66 22.17 25.29
C ASP A 3 24.67 21.01 25.08
N LYS A 4 24.83 19.91 25.82
CA LYS A 4 24.08 18.65 25.64
C LYS A 4 22.55 18.86 25.66
N LYS A 5 22.09 19.87 26.40
CA LYS A 5 20.68 20.28 26.48
C LYS A 5 20.17 20.96 25.20
N THR A 6 21.00 21.77 24.53
CA THR A 6 20.61 22.44 23.28
C THR A 6 20.68 21.50 22.07
N GLU A 7 21.59 20.52 22.08
CA GLU A 7 21.63 19.45 21.07
C GLU A 7 20.34 18.60 21.10
N GLY A 8 19.88 18.19 22.30
CA GLY A 8 18.65 17.38 22.44
C GLY A 8 17.36 18.12 22.04
N VAL A 9 17.29 19.44 22.25
CA VAL A 9 16.17 20.26 21.75
C VAL A 9 16.20 20.35 20.23
N ARG A 10 17.37 20.52 19.61
CA ARG A 10 17.53 20.55 18.15
C ARG A 10 17.09 19.23 17.52
N GLU A 11 17.51 18.10 18.10
CA GLU A 11 17.11 16.76 17.63
C GLU A 11 15.60 16.55 17.74
N SER A 12 14.99 16.93 18.87
CA SER A 12 13.54 16.82 19.07
C SER A 12 12.75 17.64 18.05
N LEU A 13 13.19 18.88 17.77
CA LEU A 13 12.58 19.74 16.75
C LEU A 13 12.76 19.16 15.34
N SER A 14 13.93 18.59 15.04
CA SER A 14 14.18 17.95 13.75
C SER A 14 13.28 16.73 13.52
N ILE A 15 13.11 15.88 14.54
CA ILE A 15 12.18 14.73 14.51
C ILE A 15 10.73 15.21 14.32
N SER A 16 10.32 16.26 15.06
CA SER A 16 8.98 16.84 14.93
C SER A 16 8.71 17.38 13.52
N ASN A 17 9.68 18.08 12.94
CA ASN A 17 9.56 18.60 11.57
C ASN A 17 9.50 17.47 10.54
N ALA A 18 10.32 16.42 10.69
CA ALA A 18 10.28 15.27 9.81
C ALA A 18 8.90 14.60 9.83
N ARG A 19 8.33 14.36 11.01
CA ARG A 19 6.97 13.80 11.15
C ARG A 19 5.91 14.69 10.52
N ALA A 20 5.99 16.00 10.72
CA ALA A 20 5.05 16.95 10.12
C ALA A 20 5.13 16.91 8.58
N ILE A 21 6.33 16.88 8.01
CA ILE A 21 6.54 16.77 6.56
C ILE A 21 5.99 15.44 6.03
N THR A 22 6.24 14.32 6.71
CA THR A 22 5.69 13.02 6.34
C THR A 22 4.16 13.00 6.36
N ALA A 23 3.54 13.65 7.35
CA ALA A 23 2.08 13.78 7.40
C ALA A 23 1.52 14.61 6.23
N VAL A 24 2.20 15.70 5.85
CA VAL A 24 1.82 16.50 4.68
C VAL A 24 1.98 15.69 3.39
N LEU A 25 3.07 14.95 3.24
CA LEU A 25 3.28 14.07 2.09
C LEU A 25 2.19 13.00 1.99
N TYR A 26 1.82 12.35 3.10
CA TYR A 26 0.73 11.38 3.13
C TYR A 26 -0.58 11.99 2.62
N GLN A 27 -0.91 13.21 3.05
CA GLN A 27 -2.11 13.92 2.60
C GLN A 27 -2.05 14.30 1.12
N ALA A 28 -0.90 14.80 0.66
CA ALA A 28 -0.69 15.15 -0.74
C ALA A 28 -0.84 13.92 -1.66
N GLU A 29 -0.26 12.78 -1.26
CA GLU A 29 -0.43 11.53 -1.99
C GLU A 29 -1.87 11.02 -1.97
N GLY A 30 -2.64 11.26 -0.90
CA GLY A 30 -4.07 10.99 -0.90
C GLY A 30 -4.85 11.77 -1.96
N ILE A 31 -4.40 12.97 -2.34
CA ILE A 31 -4.96 13.75 -3.45
C ILE A 31 -4.54 13.13 -4.80
N ASN A 32 -3.26 12.80 -4.95
CA ASN A 32 -2.73 12.15 -6.16
C ASN A 32 -3.44 10.81 -6.44
N LEU A 33 -3.75 10.05 -5.39
CA LEU A 33 -4.46 8.78 -5.51
C LEU A 33 -5.84 8.99 -6.12
N LYS A 34 -6.59 9.98 -5.63
CA LYS A 34 -7.92 10.33 -6.15
C LYS A 34 -7.83 10.76 -7.62
N LEU A 35 -6.81 11.55 -7.97
CA LEU A 35 -6.57 11.98 -9.35
C LEU A 35 -6.28 10.77 -10.26
N ALA A 36 -5.33 9.92 -9.89
CA ALA A 36 -4.94 8.73 -10.66
C ALA A 36 -6.12 7.76 -10.84
N MET A 37 -6.92 7.53 -9.80
CA MET A 37 -8.15 6.74 -9.87
C MET A 37 -9.20 7.36 -10.81
N GLY A 38 -9.28 8.70 -10.86
CA GLY A 38 -10.19 9.43 -11.74
C GLY A 38 -9.76 9.42 -13.21
N THR A 39 -8.47 9.39 -13.48
CA THR A 39 -7.90 9.34 -14.84
C THR A 39 -7.64 7.92 -15.35
N ASN A 40 -7.99 6.89 -14.57
CA ASN A 40 -7.70 5.48 -14.85
C ASN A 40 -6.19 5.18 -15.03
N ASP A 41 -5.32 5.97 -14.40
CA ASP A 41 -3.88 5.73 -14.41
C ASP A 41 -3.51 4.76 -13.28
N TYR A 42 -3.71 3.46 -13.53
CA TYR A 42 -3.55 2.43 -12.51
C TYR A 42 -2.09 2.17 -12.12
N ILE A 43 -1.13 2.53 -12.99
CA ILE A 43 0.30 2.47 -12.64
C ILE A 43 0.62 3.57 -11.62
N SER A 44 0.08 4.77 -11.81
CA SER A 44 0.21 5.83 -10.81
C SER A 44 -0.51 5.48 -9.51
N VAL A 45 -1.65 4.78 -9.55
CA VAL A 45 -2.35 4.31 -8.34
C VAL A 45 -1.46 3.44 -7.46
N SER A 46 -0.81 2.41 -8.01
CA SER A 46 0.04 1.52 -7.21
C SER A 46 1.26 2.25 -6.64
N LYS A 47 1.86 3.16 -7.43
CA LYS A 47 2.98 4.00 -6.99
C LYS A 47 2.59 4.91 -5.82
N THR A 48 1.47 5.61 -5.95
CA THR A 48 0.98 6.50 -4.90
C THR A 48 0.61 5.73 -3.63
N LEU A 49 -0.06 4.58 -3.74
CA LEU A 49 -0.34 3.72 -2.59
C LEU A 49 0.95 3.27 -1.88
N SER A 50 2.00 2.92 -2.62
CA SER A 50 3.31 2.57 -2.05
C SER A 50 3.90 3.71 -1.23
N GLN A 51 3.89 4.93 -1.77
CA GLN A 51 4.41 6.11 -1.06
C GLN A 51 3.58 6.43 0.19
N MET A 52 2.26 6.26 0.12
CA MET A 52 1.38 6.42 1.29
C MET A 52 1.64 5.35 2.36
N VAL A 53 1.91 4.09 1.97
CA VAL A 53 2.32 3.03 2.91
C VAL A 53 3.61 3.43 3.61
N GLU A 54 4.65 3.82 2.87
CA GLU A 54 5.91 4.29 3.46
C GLU A 54 5.69 5.43 4.46
N CYS A 55 4.90 6.43 4.08
CA CYS A 55 4.57 7.54 4.98
C CYS A 55 3.82 7.07 6.24
N ALA A 56 2.83 6.18 6.10
CA ALA A 56 2.09 5.64 7.24
C ALA A 56 3.00 4.85 8.19
N MET A 57 3.95 4.07 7.65
CA MET A 57 4.92 3.32 8.44
C MET A 57 5.91 4.24 9.18
N LEU A 58 6.34 5.33 8.53
CA LEU A 58 7.20 6.34 9.15
C LEU A 58 6.50 7.12 10.27
N LEU A 59 5.21 7.42 10.08
CA LEU A 59 4.40 8.09 11.11
C LEU A 59 4.09 7.15 12.28
N ASN A 60 3.96 5.84 12.00
CA ASN A 60 3.68 4.77 12.96
C ASN A 60 2.45 5.08 13.84
N GLU A 61 1.39 5.58 13.20
CA GLU A 61 0.10 5.89 13.81
C GLU A 61 -0.92 4.83 13.39
N ASN A 62 -1.55 4.16 14.36
CA ASN A 62 -2.49 3.07 14.08
C ASN A 62 -3.61 3.50 13.12
N ASP A 63 -4.17 4.70 13.33
CA ASP A 63 -5.22 5.24 12.47
C ASP A 63 -4.75 5.42 11.01
N ARG A 64 -3.49 5.75 10.79
CA ARG A 64 -2.91 5.89 9.43
C ARG A 64 -2.67 4.55 8.77
N ILE A 65 -2.24 3.55 9.54
CA ILE A 65 -2.06 2.19 9.06
C ILE A 65 -3.43 1.57 8.71
N SER A 66 -4.45 1.86 9.51
CA SER A 66 -5.85 1.48 9.24
C SER A 66 -6.41 2.17 7.98
N ASP A 67 -6.20 3.48 7.84
CA ASP A 67 -6.64 4.25 6.68
C ASP A 67 -5.99 3.75 5.38
N ILE A 68 -4.68 3.46 5.39
CA ILE A 68 -4.02 2.93 4.20
C ILE A 68 -4.49 1.50 3.85
N ALA A 69 -4.77 0.65 4.85
CA ALA A 69 -5.37 -0.67 4.62
C ALA A 69 -6.70 -0.56 3.87
N LYS A 70 -7.57 0.35 4.32
CA LYS A 70 -8.85 0.66 3.67
C LYS A 70 -8.66 1.17 2.24
N LEU A 71 -7.71 2.09 2.03
CA LEU A 71 -7.44 2.68 0.71
C LEU A 71 -6.96 1.62 -0.28
N ILE A 72 -6.06 0.72 0.14
CA ILE A 72 -5.56 -0.38 -0.71
C ILE A 72 -6.74 -1.26 -1.14
N ALA A 73 -7.52 -1.77 -0.19
CA ALA A 73 -8.62 -2.68 -0.49
C ALA A 73 -9.69 -2.03 -1.38
N ASN A 74 -10.07 -0.77 -1.10
CA ASN A 74 -11.06 -0.06 -1.90
C ASN A 74 -10.56 0.26 -3.31
N SER A 75 -9.29 0.66 -3.46
CA SER A 75 -8.72 0.96 -4.77
C SER A 75 -8.74 -0.27 -5.66
N LYS A 76 -8.36 -1.43 -5.10
CA LYS A 76 -8.39 -2.70 -5.80
C LYS A 76 -9.81 -3.11 -6.21
N LEU A 77 -10.78 -3.04 -5.30
CA LEU A 77 -12.18 -3.30 -5.61
C LEU A 77 -12.71 -2.42 -6.75
N ILE A 78 -12.37 -1.12 -6.76
CA ILE A 78 -12.79 -0.21 -7.83
C ILE A 78 -12.16 -0.62 -9.17
N ILE A 79 -10.87 -0.97 -9.17
CA ILE A 79 -10.14 -1.40 -10.37
C ILE A 79 -10.74 -2.70 -10.92
N ASP A 80 -11.05 -3.66 -10.05
CA ASP A 80 -11.64 -4.95 -10.44
C ASP A 80 -13.05 -4.77 -11.01
N ASN A 81 -13.86 -3.90 -10.41
CA ASN A 81 -15.19 -3.55 -10.93
C ASN A 81 -15.14 -2.87 -12.31
N ARG A 82 -13.99 -2.30 -12.70
CA ARG A 82 -13.75 -1.76 -14.06
C ARG A 82 -13.25 -2.82 -15.05
N GLY A 83 -13.06 -4.07 -14.62
CA GLY A 83 -12.62 -5.18 -15.46
C GLY A 83 -11.14 -5.12 -15.85
N VAL A 84 -10.33 -4.35 -15.13
CA VAL A 84 -8.91 -4.14 -15.45
C VAL A 84 -8.10 -5.33 -14.94
N LYS A 85 -7.42 -6.03 -15.85
CA LYS A 85 -6.48 -7.11 -15.52
C LYS A 85 -5.07 -6.71 -15.92
N ILE A 86 -4.26 -6.37 -14.93
CA ILE A 86 -2.84 -6.01 -15.09
C ILE A 86 -2.07 -6.81 -14.05
N ASP A 87 -1.28 -7.79 -14.47
CA ASP A 87 -0.62 -8.72 -13.55
C ASP A 87 0.36 -8.02 -12.61
N SER A 88 1.14 -7.07 -13.14
CA SER A 88 2.06 -6.25 -12.33
C SER A 88 1.34 -5.38 -11.29
N LEU A 89 0.08 -5.03 -11.55
CA LEU A 89 -0.75 -4.30 -10.60
C LEU A 89 -1.21 -5.23 -9.47
N ASN A 90 -1.63 -6.44 -9.80
CA ASN A 90 -2.00 -7.46 -8.82
C ASN A 90 -0.84 -7.80 -7.89
N GLU A 91 0.37 -7.99 -8.43
CA GLU A 91 1.58 -8.17 -7.62
C GLU A 91 1.85 -6.97 -6.70
N SER A 92 1.64 -5.75 -7.19
CA SER A 92 1.82 -4.54 -6.39
C SER A 92 0.82 -4.49 -5.24
N PHE A 93 -0.46 -4.78 -5.50
CA PHE A 93 -1.49 -4.85 -4.46
C PHE A 93 -1.20 -5.96 -3.44
N LEU A 94 -0.71 -7.12 -3.88
CA LEU A 94 -0.34 -8.22 -2.99
C LEU A 94 0.77 -7.78 -2.03
N LYS A 95 1.87 -7.24 -2.56
CA LYS A 95 3.01 -6.75 -1.75
C LYS A 95 2.59 -5.68 -0.76
N LEU A 96 1.82 -4.68 -1.20
CA LEU A 96 1.36 -3.60 -0.32
C LEU A 96 0.47 -4.12 0.80
N SER A 97 -0.46 -5.02 0.47
CA SER A 97 -1.36 -5.63 1.45
C SER A 97 -0.60 -6.43 2.49
N GLN A 98 0.35 -7.27 2.07
CA GLN A 98 1.21 -8.04 2.98
C GLN A 98 2.01 -7.12 3.91
N ILE A 99 2.63 -6.06 3.39
CA ILE A 99 3.39 -5.08 4.21
C ILE A 99 2.48 -4.47 5.27
N VAL A 100 1.30 -3.98 4.89
CA VAL A 100 0.38 -3.32 5.82
C VAL A 100 -0.12 -4.31 6.88
N LEU A 101 -0.44 -5.56 6.51
CA LEU A 101 -0.84 -6.60 7.46
C LEU A 101 0.22 -6.88 8.54
N THR A 102 1.51 -6.69 8.26
CA THR A 102 2.56 -6.86 9.30
C THR A 102 2.51 -5.82 10.42
N ARG A 103 1.81 -4.70 10.21
CA ARG A 103 1.74 -3.57 11.14
C ARG A 103 0.32 -3.29 11.63
N LEU A 104 -0.68 -3.84 10.96
CA LEU A 104 -2.08 -3.65 11.30
C LEU A 104 -2.47 -4.56 12.48
N PRO A 105 -3.06 -4.02 13.56
CA PRO A 105 -3.55 -4.84 14.65
C PRO A 105 -4.62 -5.84 14.17
N ALA A 106 -4.61 -7.06 14.69
CA ALA A 106 -5.63 -8.06 14.34
C ALA A 106 -7.07 -7.64 14.71
N SER A 107 -7.22 -6.70 15.65
CA SER A 107 -8.49 -6.10 16.05
C SER A 107 -8.97 -4.99 15.11
N ASP A 108 -8.15 -4.58 14.13
CA ASP A 108 -8.52 -3.55 13.18
C ASP A 108 -9.62 -4.04 12.23
N VAL A 109 -10.60 -3.17 11.97
CA VAL A 109 -11.77 -3.49 11.15
C VAL A 109 -11.42 -3.81 9.69
N HIS A 110 -10.27 -3.35 9.20
CA HIS A 110 -9.81 -3.55 7.82
C HIS A 110 -8.86 -4.74 7.68
N ALA A 111 -8.40 -5.34 8.77
CA ALA A 111 -7.45 -6.46 8.72
C ALA A 111 -8.02 -7.67 7.98
N GLN A 112 -9.29 -8.03 8.24
CA GLN A 112 -9.95 -9.14 7.54
C GLN A 112 -10.14 -8.87 6.05
N GLN A 113 -10.52 -7.64 5.70
CA GLN A 113 -10.69 -7.24 4.30
C GLN A 113 -9.37 -7.35 3.53
N LEU A 114 -8.27 -6.89 4.13
CA LEU A 114 -6.95 -6.92 3.52
C LEU A 114 -6.40 -8.36 3.42
N LEU A 115 -6.68 -9.21 4.42
CA LEU A 115 -6.34 -10.62 4.37
C LEU A 115 -7.07 -11.37 3.26
N HIS A 116 -8.38 -11.10 3.08
CA HIS A 116 -9.15 -11.68 1.98
C HIS A 116 -8.57 -11.29 0.62
N LEU A 117 -8.20 -10.02 0.46
CA LEU A 117 -7.57 -9.55 -0.77
C LEU A 117 -6.25 -10.28 -1.07
N VAL A 118 -5.41 -10.52 -0.07
CA VAL A 118 -4.17 -11.30 -0.23
C VAL A 118 -4.48 -12.71 -0.72
N GLN A 119 -5.46 -13.38 -0.10
CA GLN A 119 -5.87 -14.74 -0.48
C GLN A 119 -6.40 -14.81 -1.92
N GLU A 120 -7.19 -13.83 -2.35
CA GLU A 120 -7.69 -13.75 -3.73
C GLU A 120 -6.55 -13.56 -4.74
N LEU A 121 -5.60 -12.67 -4.42
CA LEU A 121 -4.46 -12.39 -5.28
C LEU A 121 -3.51 -13.59 -5.40
N GLU A 122 -3.24 -14.30 -4.30
CA GLU A 122 -2.43 -15.53 -4.31
C GLU A 122 -3.12 -16.64 -5.10
N ALA A 123 -4.43 -16.85 -4.88
CA ALA A 123 -5.20 -17.84 -5.64
C ALA A 123 -5.25 -17.52 -7.14
N SER A 124 -5.27 -16.24 -7.53
CA SER A 124 -5.22 -15.86 -8.94
C SER A 124 -3.88 -16.21 -9.59
N ALA A 125 -2.76 -16.01 -8.88
CA ALA A 125 -1.43 -16.35 -9.38
C ALA A 125 -1.23 -17.87 -9.55
N ASP A 126 -1.75 -18.68 -8.62
CA ASP A 126 -1.65 -20.15 -8.67
C ASP A 126 -2.44 -20.77 -9.83
N ASN A 127 -3.52 -20.12 -10.25
CA ASN A 127 -4.35 -20.63 -11.35
C ASN A 127 -3.74 -20.33 -12.74
N ASP A 128 -3.00 -19.23 -12.87
CA ASP A 128 -2.29 -18.90 -14.11
C ASP A 128 -1.08 -19.82 -14.35
N ASP A 129 -0.40 -20.29 -13.29
CA ASP A 129 0.74 -21.20 -13.38
C ASP A 129 0.34 -22.65 -13.78
N LYS A 130 -0.88 -23.08 -13.44
CA LYS A 130 -1.41 -24.41 -13.80
C LYS A 130 -1.99 -24.50 -15.23
N GLY A 131 -1.95 -23.41 -15.99
CA GLY A 131 -2.59 -23.28 -17.30
C GLY A 131 -1.76 -23.66 -18.53
N MET A 132 -0.52 -24.13 -18.40
CA MET A 132 0.27 -24.59 -19.56
C MET A 132 0.15 -26.12 -19.80
N PRO A 133 -0.65 -26.58 -20.80
CA PRO A 133 -0.43 -27.90 -21.34
C PRO A 133 0.89 -27.87 -22.12
N GLN A 134 1.89 -28.60 -21.62
CA GLN A 134 3.03 -29.00 -22.43
C GLN A 134 2.47 -29.73 -23.66
N LYS A 135 2.53 -29.10 -24.84
CA LYS A 135 2.31 -29.79 -26.10
C LYS A 135 3.38 -30.88 -26.19
N GLU A 136 2.99 -32.11 -25.83
CA GLU A 136 3.73 -33.32 -26.17
C GLU A 136 4.01 -33.28 -27.68
N LYS A 137 5.29 -33.08 -28.03
CA LYS A 137 5.80 -33.51 -29.32
C LYS A 137 5.75 -35.04 -29.33
N ARG A 138 4.84 -35.60 -30.10
CA ARG A 138 4.95 -36.95 -30.68
C ARG A 138 4.94 -36.73 -32.19
N GLU A 139 6.14 -36.69 -32.76
CA GLU A 139 6.74 -37.76 -33.59
C GLU A 139 6.04 -37.88 -34.95
#